data_AF-A0A8B8HV06-F1
#
_entry.id   AF-A0A8B8HV06-F1
#
_cell.length_a   1.000
_cell.length_b   1.000
_cell.length_c   1.000
_cell.angle_alpha   90.00
_cell.angle_beta   90.00
_cell.angle_gamma   90.00
#
_symmetry.space_group_name_H-M   'P 1'
#
loop_
_entity.id
_entity.type
_entity.pdbx_description
1 polymer ?
#
loop_
_entity_poly.entity_id
_entity_poly.type
_entity_poly.pdbx_seq_one_letter_code
_entity_poly.pdbx_strand_id
1 'polypeptide(L)'
;MCRKEPGLGKILVAAKQQAIAACEESFQYDRWNCSLVYNRKAKRSIFKKIYRETAFIHALVAASITHAIARGCSSGELSRCSCLGSFQNVSTQLRGGCGDDFKFGKRFTKNFLEWKQAGTDQIAEILKQDVNIGIDVVGQQLREVCKCHGFSGSCTTKTCWKRLGPFNSAMGLLKKHYHHAIKKKLVNYTTKRAITPNVRRKMEVDRKKLVYLQKTPNLCVSTKGRICKDRHNCATLCCGRGFIVGKKSVSSRCRCKMVDCCFVKCDTCVEEVDFFTCK
;
A
#
# COMPACT_ATOMS: atom_id res chain seq x y z
N MET A 1 23.39 -5.83 0.67
CA MET A 1 22.84 -4.45 0.63
C MET A 1 22.61 -3.94 2.05
N CYS A 2 21.83 -4.62 2.89
CA CYS A 2 21.54 -4.18 4.27
C CYS A 2 22.74 -4.04 5.22
N ARG A 3 23.84 -4.77 5.01
CA ARG A 3 25.08 -4.59 5.80
C ARG A 3 25.91 -3.36 5.38
N LYS A 4 25.63 -2.78 4.21
CA LYS A 4 26.40 -1.68 3.62
C LYS A 4 25.78 -0.29 3.89
N GLU A 5 24.58 -0.25 4.46
CA GLU A 5 23.83 0.97 4.70
C GLU A 5 23.17 0.90 6.08
N PRO A 6 23.66 1.67 7.07
CA PRO A 6 23.06 1.71 8.39
C PRO A 6 21.62 2.24 8.29
N GLY A 7 20.73 1.76 9.17
CA GLY A 7 19.32 2.15 9.17
C GLY A 7 18.44 1.42 8.15
N LEU A 8 18.99 0.99 7.00
CA LEU A 8 18.22 0.34 5.93
C LEU A 8 17.44 -0.90 6.40
N GLY A 9 18.05 -1.74 7.25
CA GLY A 9 17.38 -2.92 7.80
C GLY A 9 16.13 -2.56 8.62
N LYS A 10 16.19 -1.51 9.44
CA LYS A 10 15.06 -1.04 10.26
C LYS A 10 13.94 -0.51 9.38
N ILE A 11 14.29 0.31 8.37
CA ILE A 11 13.32 0.87 7.43
C ILE A 11 12.61 -0.23 6.63
N LEU A 12 13.32 -1.27 6.19
CA LEU A 12 12.69 -2.38 5.48
C LEU A 12 11.74 -3.21 6.37
N VAL A 13 12.06 -3.35 7.67
CA VAL A 13 11.15 -3.99 8.63
C VAL A 13 9.89 -3.13 8.83
N ALA A 14 10.04 -1.82 9.00
CA ALA A 14 8.93 -0.89 9.08
C ALA A 14 8.07 -0.93 7.80
N ALA A 15 8.71 -0.94 6.61
CA ALA A 15 8.02 -1.06 5.33
C ALA A 15 7.22 -2.37 5.21
N LYS A 16 7.77 -3.48 5.70
CA LYS A 16 7.06 -4.77 5.74
C LYS A 16 5.83 -4.70 6.65
N GLN A 17 5.98 -4.19 7.87
CA GLN A 17 4.88 -4.08 8.84
C GLN A 17 3.78 -3.16 8.32
N GLN A 18 4.16 -2.01 7.77
CA GLN A 18 3.26 -1.05 7.12
C GLN A 18 2.46 -1.68 5.98
N ALA A 19 3.12 -2.47 5.11
CA ALA A 19 2.46 -3.17 4.02
C ALA A 19 1.44 -4.20 4.53
N ILE A 20 1.82 -5.03 5.51
CA ILE A 20 0.96 -6.09 6.07
C ILE A 20 -0.25 -5.45 6.75
N ALA A 21 -0.04 -4.51 7.66
CA ALA A 21 -1.11 -3.88 8.43
C ALA A 21 -2.13 -3.19 7.51
N ALA A 22 -1.66 -2.36 6.58
CA ALA A 22 -2.55 -1.64 5.67
C ALA A 22 -3.31 -2.60 4.73
N CYS A 23 -2.71 -3.74 4.37
CA CYS A 23 -3.33 -4.69 3.48
C CYS A 23 -4.39 -5.54 4.19
N GLU A 24 -4.08 -6.04 5.39
CA GLU A 24 -5.06 -6.76 6.21
C GLU A 24 -6.24 -5.85 6.55
N GLU A 25 -6.00 -4.60 6.93
CA GLU A 25 -7.05 -3.60 7.19
C GLU A 25 -7.91 -3.35 5.93
N SER A 26 -7.28 -3.19 4.77
CA SER A 26 -7.99 -2.88 3.52
C SER A 26 -8.80 -4.05 2.98
N PHE A 27 -8.35 -5.29 3.21
CA PHE A 27 -8.96 -6.50 2.67
C PHE A 27 -9.73 -7.33 3.71
N GLN A 28 -9.83 -6.87 4.97
CA GLN A 28 -10.48 -7.61 6.06
C GLN A 28 -11.91 -8.09 5.75
N TYR A 29 -12.63 -7.40 4.86
CA TYR A 29 -14.02 -7.72 4.45
C TYR A 29 -14.13 -8.28 3.02
N ASP A 30 -13.00 -8.55 2.37
CA ASP A 30 -12.95 -9.21 1.06
C ASP A 30 -12.74 -10.72 1.23
N ARG A 31 -13.13 -11.51 0.21
CA ARG A 31 -12.95 -12.97 0.22
C ARG A 31 -11.48 -13.37 0.45
N TRP A 32 -10.55 -12.61 -0.13
CA TRP A 32 -9.13 -12.66 0.24
C TRP A 32 -8.86 -11.54 1.25
N ASN A 33 -8.34 -11.89 2.43
CA ASN A 33 -8.10 -10.96 3.55
C ASN A 33 -6.64 -10.48 3.66
N CYS A 34 -5.90 -10.51 2.55
CA CYS A 34 -4.46 -10.28 2.54
C CYS A 34 -3.59 -11.27 3.34
N SER A 35 -4.17 -12.32 3.92
CA SER A 35 -3.33 -13.36 4.51
C SER A 35 -2.48 -14.03 3.43
N LEU A 36 -1.17 -14.16 3.70
CA LEU A 36 -0.21 -14.86 2.84
C LEU A 36 -0.37 -16.40 2.94
N VAL A 37 -1.53 -16.86 3.41
CA VAL A 37 -1.88 -18.25 3.67
C VAL A 37 -3.06 -18.62 2.78
N TYR A 38 -2.85 -19.52 1.82
CA TYR A 38 -3.92 -20.10 0.99
C TYR A 38 -4.07 -21.58 1.36
N ASN A 39 -5.28 -22.02 1.75
CA ASN A 39 -5.55 -23.39 2.22
C ASN A 39 -4.60 -23.87 3.35
N ARG A 40 -4.45 -23.07 4.42
CA ARG A 40 -3.68 -23.43 5.64
C ARG A 40 -2.20 -23.78 5.43
N LYS A 41 -1.62 -23.49 4.26
CA LYS A 41 -0.18 -23.67 4.00
C LYS A 41 0.48 -22.32 3.71
N ALA A 42 1.52 -21.97 4.47
CA ALA A 42 2.40 -20.85 4.16
C ALA A 42 3.15 -21.18 2.86
N LYS A 43 2.68 -20.66 1.72
CA LYS A 43 3.22 -21.06 0.43
C LYS A 43 4.25 -20.04 -0.06
N ARG A 44 5.54 -20.40 0.11
CA ARG A 44 6.63 -19.96 -0.81
C ARG A 44 6.27 -20.20 -2.29
N SER A 45 5.28 -21.05 -2.57
CA SER A 45 4.74 -21.35 -3.91
C SER A 45 3.73 -20.33 -4.46
N ILE A 46 3.28 -19.32 -3.70
CA ILE A 46 2.36 -18.28 -4.21
C ILE A 46 3.04 -17.51 -5.34
N PHE A 47 4.35 -17.25 -5.22
CA PHE A 47 5.16 -16.64 -6.27
C PHE A 47 5.43 -17.54 -7.48
N LYS A 48 5.04 -18.83 -7.46
CA LYS A 48 5.17 -19.70 -8.64
C LYS A 48 4.10 -19.44 -9.71
N LYS A 49 3.00 -18.79 -9.32
CA LYS A 49 1.83 -18.55 -10.19
C LYS A 49 1.38 -17.11 -10.03
N ILE A 50 1.11 -16.43 -11.14
CA ILE A 50 0.71 -15.01 -11.11
C ILE A 50 -0.81 -14.92 -11.03
N TYR A 51 -1.32 -14.88 -9.81
CA TYR A 51 -2.72 -14.57 -9.48
C TYR A 51 -2.91 -13.05 -9.37
N ARG A 52 -4.17 -12.62 -9.27
CA ARG A 52 -4.50 -11.20 -9.07
C ARG A 52 -3.94 -10.68 -7.74
N GLU A 53 -4.03 -11.49 -6.70
CA GLU A 53 -3.53 -11.19 -5.36
C GLU A 53 -2.00 -11.08 -5.36
N THR A 54 -1.29 -11.92 -6.13
CA THR A 54 0.18 -11.84 -6.19
C THR A 54 0.68 -10.62 -6.93
N ALA A 55 0.04 -10.26 -8.06
CA ALA A 55 0.34 -9.04 -8.80
C ALA A 55 0.17 -7.81 -7.89
N PHE A 56 -0.92 -7.79 -7.10
CA PHE A 56 -1.15 -6.75 -6.12
C PHE A 56 -0.09 -6.73 -5.00
N ILE A 57 0.28 -7.88 -4.43
CA ILE A 57 1.33 -7.94 -3.40
C ILE A 57 2.66 -7.41 -3.92
N HIS A 58 3.01 -7.67 -5.18
CA HIS A 58 4.23 -7.12 -5.80
C HIS A 58 4.19 -5.59 -5.88
N ALA A 59 3.07 -5.03 -6.35
CA ALA A 59 2.86 -3.59 -6.38
C ALA A 59 2.86 -2.98 -4.97
N LEU A 60 2.25 -3.66 -3.99
CA LEU A 60 2.20 -3.23 -2.61
C LEU A 60 3.60 -3.19 -1.95
N VAL A 61 4.41 -4.22 -2.17
CA VAL A 61 5.80 -4.25 -1.66
C VAL A 61 6.61 -3.09 -2.27
N ALA A 62 6.48 -2.86 -3.57
CA ALA A 62 7.12 -1.72 -4.23
C ALA A 62 6.66 -0.37 -3.66
N ALA A 63 5.36 -0.19 -3.47
CA ALA A 63 4.80 1.01 -2.85
C ALA A 63 5.34 1.23 -1.44
N SER A 64 5.31 0.18 -0.59
CA SER A 64 5.72 0.31 0.80
C SER A 64 7.21 0.61 0.95
N ILE A 65 8.08 -0.06 0.18
CA ILE A 65 9.51 0.23 0.19
C ILE A 65 9.76 1.65 -0.30
N THR A 66 9.11 2.08 -1.39
CA THR A 66 9.26 3.45 -1.91
C THR A 66 8.87 4.49 -0.88
N HIS A 67 7.74 4.28 -0.20
CA HIS A 67 7.21 5.18 0.82
C HIS A 67 8.14 5.26 2.04
N ALA A 68 8.56 4.10 2.56
CA ALA A 68 9.41 4.02 3.74
C ALA A 68 10.83 4.57 3.47
N ILE A 69 11.42 4.28 2.32
CA ILE A 69 12.76 4.80 1.96
C ILE A 69 12.71 6.32 1.75
N ALA A 70 11.71 6.83 1.03
CA ALA A 70 11.59 8.27 0.80
C ALA A 70 11.44 9.07 2.11
N ARG A 71 10.73 8.51 3.10
CA ARG A 71 10.62 9.07 4.46
C ARG A 71 11.86 8.83 5.31
N GLY A 72 12.52 7.68 5.15
CA GLY A 72 13.80 7.39 5.78
C GLY A 72 14.86 8.45 5.46
N CYS A 73 14.88 8.93 4.21
CA CYS A 73 15.76 10.02 3.78
C CYS A 73 15.46 11.35 4.48
N SER A 74 14.18 11.72 4.66
CA SER A 74 13.82 12.96 5.34
C SER A 74 13.96 12.88 6.86
N SER A 75 13.87 11.68 7.43
CA SER A 75 14.14 11.48 8.87
C SER A 75 15.63 11.47 9.23
N GLY A 76 16.53 11.39 8.25
CA GLY A 76 17.98 11.23 8.48
C GLY A 76 18.40 9.83 8.90
N GLU A 77 17.51 8.84 8.85
CA GLU A 77 17.81 7.44 9.17
C GLU A 77 18.69 6.73 8.11
N LEU A 78 18.75 7.29 6.89
CA LEU A 78 19.57 6.80 5.79
C LEU A 78 20.71 7.77 5.50
N SER A 79 21.92 7.23 5.34
CA SER A 79 23.13 8.05 5.07
C SER A 79 23.39 8.36 3.60
N ARG A 80 22.77 7.61 2.67
CA ARG A 80 23.02 7.75 1.22
C ARG A 80 22.05 8.67 0.49
N CYS A 81 21.12 9.25 1.22
CA CYS A 81 20.21 10.26 0.73
C CYS A 81 20.14 11.38 1.74
N SER A 82 19.95 12.60 1.22
CA SER A 82 19.67 13.78 2.03
C SER A 82 18.27 14.27 1.70
N CYS A 83 17.74 15.10 2.56
CA CYS A 83 16.48 15.76 2.28
C CYS A 83 16.62 16.72 1.09
N LEU A 84 15.56 16.82 0.28
CA LEU A 84 15.50 17.79 -0.81
C LEU A 84 15.33 19.21 -0.24
N GLY A 85 16.45 19.81 0.19
CA GLY A 85 16.52 21.19 0.64
C GLY A 85 17.21 22.06 -0.40
N SER A 86 16.48 22.54 -1.40
CA SER A 86 16.96 23.64 -2.23
C SER A 86 16.23 24.90 -1.77
N PHE A 87 16.97 25.76 -1.07
CA PHE A 87 16.53 27.11 -0.72
C PHE A 87 16.42 27.95 -1.99
N GLN A 88 15.29 27.84 -2.68
CA GLN A 88 14.94 28.77 -3.75
C GLN A 88 14.03 29.83 -3.14
N ASN A 89 14.55 31.06 -3.07
CA ASN A 89 13.79 32.25 -2.71
C ASN A 89 12.90 32.63 -3.90
N VAL A 90 11.66 32.14 -3.89
CA VAL A 90 10.58 32.77 -4.67
C VAL A 90 9.95 33.80 -3.73
N SER A 91 9.72 35.02 -4.22
CA SER A 91 9.56 36.29 -3.48
C SER A 91 8.57 36.33 -2.28
N THR A 92 7.79 35.29 -2.00
CA THR A 92 6.95 35.13 -0.80
C THR A 92 6.86 33.69 -0.27
N GLN A 93 7.47 32.72 -0.96
CA GLN A 93 7.42 31.29 -0.64
C GLN A 93 8.84 30.72 -0.61
N LEU A 94 9.33 30.49 0.60
CA LEU A 94 10.59 29.79 0.81
C LEU A 94 10.37 28.30 0.49
N ARG A 95 10.99 27.81 -0.58
CA ARG A 95 11.21 26.36 -0.71
C ARG A 95 12.29 25.99 0.28
N GLY A 96 11.93 25.30 1.35
CA GLY A 96 12.84 25.03 2.46
C GLY A 96 12.32 23.92 3.34
N GLY A 97 13.17 23.42 4.23
CA GLY A 97 12.85 22.29 5.10
C GLY A 97 13.19 20.93 4.50
N CYS A 98 12.86 19.90 5.27
CA CYS A 98 13.26 18.52 5.01
C CYS A 98 12.13 17.73 4.32
N GLY A 99 12.13 17.72 2.99
CA GLY A 99 11.14 17.00 2.19
C GLY A 99 11.47 15.52 1.97
N ASP A 100 10.43 14.71 1.79
CA ASP A 100 10.55 13.28 1.45
C ASP A 100 11.18 13.12 0.05
N ASP A 101 12.26 12.34 -0.07
CA ASP A 101 12.93 12.11 -1.36
C ASP A 101 12.31 10.92 -2.12
N PHE A 102 11.15 11.20 -2.74
CA PHE A 102 10.48 10.22 -3.59
C PHE A 102 11.34 9.75 -4.78
N LYS A 103 12.20 10.62 -5.34
CA LYS A 103 13.04 10.25 -6.49
C LYS A 103 14.08 9.21 -6.08
N PHE A 104 14.71 9.39 -4.93
CA PHE A 104 15.60 8.39 -4.35
C PHE A 104 14.85 7.11 -4.00
N GLY A 105 13.71 7.21 -3.29
CA GLY A 105 12.88 6.04 -2.95
C GLY A 105 12.46 5.22 -4.18
N LYS A 106 12.07 5.88 -5.27
CA LYS A 106 11.77 5.24 -6.57
C LYS A 106 12.98 4.51 -7.14
N ARG A 107 14.14 5.17 -7.20
CA ARG A 107 15.39 4.59 -7.73
C ARG A 107 15.85 3.40 -6.89
N PHE A 108 15.84 3.55 -5.57
CA PHE A 108 16.20 2.51 -4.62
C PHE A 108 15.29 1.29 -4.81
N THR A 109 13.97 1.49 -4.82
CA THR A 109 13.00 0.40 -4.93
C THR A 109 13.14 -0.36 -6.24
N LYS A 110 13.32 0.35 -7.36
CA LYS A 110 13.61 -0.30 -8.65
C LYS A 110 14.86 -1.16 -8.55
N ASN A 111 15.98 -0.60 -8.09
CA ASN A 111 17.23 -1.36 -7.96
C ASN A 111 17.14 -2.54 -6.96
N PHE A 112 16.29 -2.41 -5.94
CA PHE A 112 16.10 -3.42 -4.89
C PHE A 112 15.21 -4.57 -5.35
N LEU A 113 14.12 -4.28 -6.08
CA LEU A 113 13.13 -5.28 -6.53
C LEU A 113 13.42 -5.81 -7.94
N GLU A 114 14.00 -5.00 -8.81
CA GLU A 114 14.55 -5.43 -10.10
C GLU A 114 15.90 -6.13 -9.86
N TRP A 115 15.84 -7.25 -9.11
CA TRP A 115 16.91 -8.25 -9.01
C TRP A 115 17.52 -8.40 -10.40
N LYS A 116 18.85 -8.26 -10.51
CA LYS A 116 19.66 -8.22 -11.75
C LYS A 116 19.53 -9.45 -12.69
N GLN A 117 18.45 -10.22 -12.60
CA GLN A 117 18.16 -11.50 -13.27
C GLN A 117 16.68 -11.65 -13.69
N ALA A 118 15.84 -10.61 -13.61
CA ALA A 118 14.54 -10.67 -14.26
C ALA A 118 14.76 -10.68 -15.78
N GLY A 119 14.51 -11.82 -16.42
CA GLY A 119 14.73 -12.02 -17.84
C GLY A 119 14.01 -11.00 -18.73
N THR A 120 14.13 -11.18 -20.04
CA THR A 120 13.37 -10.40 -21.04
C THR A 120 12.03 -11.06 -21.39
N ASP A 121 11.61 -12.02 -20.58
CA ASP A 121 10.39 -12.79 -20.76
C ASP A 121 9.14 -12.02 -20.34
N GLN A 122 7.98 -12.49 -20.79
CA GLN A 122 6.70 -11.82 -20.55
C GLN A 122 6.37 -11.69 -19.06
N ILE A 123 6.81 -12.66 -18.24
CA ILE A 123 6.59 -12.63 -16.79
C ILE A 123 7.40 -11.50 -16.17
N ALA A 124 8.69 -11.38 -16.49
CA ALA A 124 9.51 -10.27 -15.99
C ALA A 124 8.94 -8.90 -16.36
N GLU A 125 8.41 -8.73 -17.58
CA GLU A 125 7.78 -7.48 -17.98
C GLU A 125 6.50 -7.18 -17.18
N ILE A 126 5.67 -8.20 -16.91
CA ILE A 126 4.49 -8.07 -16.02
C ILE A 126 4.91 -7.65 -14.62
N LEU A 127 5.92 -8.30 -14.04
CA LEU A 127 6.39 -7.99 -12.69
C LEU A 127 6.97 -6.57 -12.60
N LYS A 128 7.74 -6.15 -13.61
CA LYS A 128 8.24 -4.77 -13.72
C LYS A 128 7.10 -3.77 -13.79
N GLN A 129 6.04 -4.08 -14.55
CA GLN A 129 4.85 -3.25 -14.64
C GLN A 129 4.14 -3.11 -13.28
N ASP A 130 3.93 -4.22 -12.56
CA ASP A 130 3.30 -4.19 -11.23
C ASP A 130 4.12 -3.35 -10.24
N VAL A 131 5.46 -3.47 -10.28
CA VAL A 131 6.38 -2.64 -9.46
C VAL A 131 6.25 -1.16 -9.81
N ASN A 132 6.21 -0.80 -11.09
CA ASN A 132 6.05 0.59 -11.53
C ASN A 132 4.71 1.17 -11.06
N ILE A 133 3.61 0.41 -11.16
CA ILE A 133 2.30 0.84 -10.64
C ILE A 133 2.38 1.10 -9.14
N GLY A 134 3.03 0.23 -8.38
CA GLY A 134 3.28 0.40 -6.95
C GLY A 134 4.07 1.66 -6.59
N ILE A 135 5.08 2.01 -7.38
CA ILE A 135 5.84 3.24 -7.20
C ILE A 135 4.98 4.47 -7.54
N ASP A 136 4.24 4.40 -8.64
CA ASP A 136 3.49 5.54 -9.17
C ASP A 136 2.31 5.94 -8.26
N VAL A 137 1.63 4.97 -7.62
CA VAL A 137 0.59 5.29 -6.62
C VAL A 137 1.13 6.07 -5.42
N VAL A 138 2.37 5.82 -5.01
CA VAL A 138 3.02 6.59 -3.93
C VAL A 138 3.37 7.98 -4.41
N GLY A 139 3.87 8.10 -5.64
CA GLY A 139 4.17 9.39 -6.27
C GLY A 139 2.93 10.27 -6.41
N GLN A 140 1.76 9.69 -6.70
CA GLN A 140 0.47 10.40 -6.75
C GLN A 140 0.06 10.99 -5.39
N GLN A 141 0.60 10.49 -4.27
CA GLN A 141 0.33 11.01 -2.93
C GLN A 141 1.35 12.05 -2.46
N LEU A 142 2.28 12.47 -3.32
CA LEU A 142 3.25 13.51 -3.01
C LEU A 142 2.57 14.88 -3.07
N ARG A 143 2.52 15.58 -1.93
CA ARG A 143 1.91 16.92 -1.82
C ARG A 143 2.91 17.93 -1.29
N GLU A 144 2.73 19.18 -1.64
CA GLU A 144 3.43 20.29 -1.00
C GLU A 144 2.75 20.59 0.34
N VAL A 145 3.53 20.64 1.41
CA VAL A 145 3.07 20.98 2.76
C VAL A 145 3.85 22.21 3.20
N CYS A 146 3.15 23.19 3.76
CA CYS A 146 3.73 24.45 4.18
C CYS A 146 3.55 24.66 5.68
N LYS A 147 4.56 25.28 6.31
CA LYS A 147 4.46 25.84 7.66
C LYS A 147 4.49 27.36 7.56
N CYS A 148 3.57 28.00 8.26
CA CYS A 148 3.48 29.46 8.33
C CYS A 148 4.29 29.99 9.49
N HIS A 149 4.95 31.13 9.29
CA HIS A 149 5.92 31.73 10.22
C HIS A 149 5.63 33.21 10.54
N GLY A 150 4.42 33.70 10.32
CA GLY A 150 4.03 35.07 10.64
C GLY A 150 3.61 35.29 12.10
N PHE A 151 3.57 36.55 12.52
CA PHE A 151 3.12 36.97 13.85
C PHE A 151 1.73 36.40 14.17
N SER A 152 1.55 35.89 15.38
CA SER A 152 0.32 35.21 15.85
C SER A 152 -0.18 34.06 14.94
N GLY A 153 0.72 33.37 14.23
CA GLY A 153 0.36 32.26 13.34
C GLY A 153 -0.13 32.68 11.95
N SER A 154 0.05 33.96 11.57
CA SER A 154 -0.24 34.41 10.21
C SER A 154 0.66 33.73 9.17
N CYS A 155 0.17 33.61 7.92
CA CYS A 155 0.88 32.97 6.81
C CYS A 155 1.55 33.98 5.86
N THR A 156 1.92 35.16 6.36
CA THR A 156 2.62 36.20 5.58
C THR A 156 3.95 35.69 5.02
N THR A 157 4.68 34.90 5.80
CA THR A 157 5.81 34.09 5.34
C THR A 157 5.50 32.61 5.58
N LYS A 158 5.83 31.77 4.60
CA LYS A 158 5.66 30.32 4.72
C LYS A 158 6.85 29.58 4.11
N THR A 159 7.16 28.45 4.71
CA THR A 159 8.18 27.52 4.23
C THR A 159 7.50 26.23 3.80
N CYS A 160 7.73 25.80 2.56
CA CYS A 160 7.06 24.64 1.98
C CYS A 160 8.05 23.57 1.54
N TRP A 161 7.69 22.30 1.77
CA TRP A 161 8.43 21.12 1.31
C TRP A 161 7.49 20.04 0.78
N LYS A 162 8.02 19.10 0.00
CA LYS A 162 7.25 17.96 -0.48
C LYS A 162 7.19 16.87 0.59
N ARG A 163 6.00 16.34 0.83
CA ARG A 163 5.77 15.25 1.80
C ARG A 163 4.80 14.24 1.22
N LEU A 164 5.09 12.96 1.41
CA LEU A 164 4.20 11.87 1.07
C LEU A 164 3.02 11.84 2.04
N GLY A 165 1.82 11.66 1.48
CA GLY A 165 0.60 11.40 2.24
C GLY A 165 0.68 10.15 3.14
N PRO A 166 -0.35 9.91 3.96
CA PRO A 166 -0.44 8.67 4.72
C PRO A 166 -0.51 7.47 3.76
N PHE A 167 0.07 6.35 4.15
CA PHE A 167 0.15 5.17 3.28
C PHE A 167 -1.22 4.60 2.91
N ASN A 168 -2.21 4.75 3.79
CA ASN A 168 -3.58 4.30 3.54
C ASN A 168 -4.20 4.96 2.30
N SER A 169 -3.81 6.20 1.97
CA SER A 169 -4.24 6.85 0.73
C SER A 169 -3.66 6.16 -0.52
N ALA A 170 -2.38 5.77 -0.49
CA ALA A 170 -1.76 4.98 -1.56
C ALA A 170 -2.35 3.56 -1.64
N MET A 171 -2.66 2.95 -0.49
CA MET A 171 -3.32 1.65 -0.41
C MET A 171 -4.71 1.67 -1.05
N GLY A 172 -5.52 2.72 -0.83
CA GLY A 172 -6.81 2.88 -1.48
C GLY A 172 -6.70 2.88 -3.01
N LEU A 173 -5.69 3.58 -3.56
CA LEU A 173 -5.40 3.56 -4.99
C LEU A 173 -4.95 2.17 -5.48
N LEU A 174 -4.07 1.50 -4.74
CA LEU A 174 -3.66 0.13 -5.07
C LEU A 174 -4.85 -0.84 -5.08
N LYS A 175 -5.77 -0.71 -4.12
CA LYS A 175 -6.98 -1.51 -4.06
C LYS A 175 -7.87 -1.26 -5.29
N LYS A 176 -7.96 -0.02 -5.76
CA LYS A 176 -8.63 0.29 -7.04
C LYS A 176 -7.95 -0.42 -8.21
N HIS A 177 -6.62 -0.41 -8.29
CA HIS A 177 -5.87 -1.14 -9.31
C HIS A 177 -6.08 -2.67 -9.22
N TYR A 178 -6.19 -3.23 -8.01
CA TYR A 178 -6.52 -4.64 -7.80
C TYR A 178 -7.88 -5.03 -8.38
N HIS A 179 -8.92 -4.23 -8.12
CA HIS A 179 -10.27 -4.52 -8.64
C HIS A 179 -10.34 -4.41 -10.17
N HIS A 180 -9.54 -3.53 -10.78
CA HIS A 180 -9.47 -3.32 -12.23
C HIS A 180 -8.34 -4.11 -12.92
N ALA A 181 -7.71 -5.04 -12.21
CA ALA A 181 -6.63 -5.86 -12.75
C ALA A 181 -7.13 -6.75 -13.89
N ILE A 182 -6.28 -6.96 -14.90
CA ILE A 182 -6.64 -7.67 -16.12
C ILE A 182 -5.97 -9.04 -16.20
N LYS A 183 -6.73 -10.03 -16.69
CA LYS A 183 -6.18 -11.35 -16.98
C LYS A 183 -5.55 -11.35 -18.37
N LYS A 184 -4.32 -11.82 -18.50
CA LYS A 184 -3.66 -12.09 -19.78
C LYS A 184 -3.28 -13.56 -19.91
N LYS A 185 -3.15 -14.02 -21.16
CA LYS A 185 -2.56 -15.34 -21.46
C LYS A 185 -1.07 -15.15 -21.74
N LEU A 186 -0.29 -16.16 -21.39
CA LEU A 186 1.12 -16.21 -21.78
C LEU A 186 1.18 -16.51 -23.29
N VAL A 187 1.86 -15.66 -24.05
CA VAL A 187 1.99 -15.81 -25.51
C VAL A 187 3.11 -16.80 -25.82
N ASN A 188 4.19 -16.78 -25.04
CA ASN A 188 5.33 -17.68 -25.19
C ASN A 188 5.45 -18.59 -23.96
N TYR A 189 5.14 -19.89 -24.12
CA TYR A 189 5.25 -20.88 -23.04
C TYR A 189 6.69 -21.17 -22.61
N THR A 190 7.68 -20.85 -23.45
CA THR A 190 9.10 -20.93 -23.10
C THR A 190 9.53 -19.67 -22.33
N THR A 191 9.71 -19.80 -21.03
CA THR A 191 10.10 -18.75 -20.05
C THR A 191 11.48 -18.11 -20.29
N LYS A 192 12.17 -18.44 -21.38
CA LYS A 192 13.54 -17.96 -21.68
C LYS A 192 13.64 -17.11 -22.95
N ARG A 193 12.56 -16.88 -23.69
CA ARG A 193 12.59 -16.05 -24.92
C ARG A 193 12.14 -14.64 -24.62
N ALA A 194 12.89 -13.67 -25.16
CA ALA A 194 12.52 -12.26 -25.14
C ALA A 194 11.13 -12.06 -25.78
N ILE A 195 10.35 -11.14 -25.23
CA ILE A 195 9.08 -10.74 -25.83
C ILE A 195 9.30 -10.10 -27.21
N THR A 196 8.42 -10.39 -28.16
CA THR A 196 8.46 -9.72 -29.47
C THR A 196 8.00 -8.26 -29.36
N PRO A 197 8.45 -7.36 -30.25
CA PRO A 197 8.03 -5.95 -30.25
C PRO A 197 6.51 -5.76 -30.29
N ASN A 198 5.80 -6.62 -31.02
CA ASN A 198 4.34 -6.60 -31.10
C ASN A 198 3.66 -6.95 -29.76
N VAL A 199 4.20 -7.93 -29.02
CA VAL A 199 3.71 -8.25 -27.67
C VAL A 199 4.00 -7.10 -26.72
N ARG A 200 5.20 -6.50 -26.81
CA ARG A 200 5.56 -5.32 -26.02
C ARG A 200 4.61 -4.14 -26.26
N ARG A 201 4.29 -3.83 -27.52
CA ARG A 201 3.32 -2.79 -27.90
C ARG A 201 1.89 -3.09 -27.42
N LYS A 202 1.46 -4.35 -27.45
CA LYS A 202 0.15 -4.73 -26.88
C LYS A 202 0.13 -4.61 -25.35
N MET A 203 1.25 -4.88 -24.69
CA MET A 203 1.40 -4.65 -23.24
C MET A 203 1.48 -3.16 -22.90
N GLU A 204 1.97 -2.32 -23.81
CA GLU A 204 2.01 -0.85 -23.64
C GLU A 204 0.64 -0.22 -23.40
N VAL A 205 -0.40 -0.73 -24.07
CA VAL A 205 -1.79 -0.26 -23.91
C VAL A 205 -2.29 -0.47 -22.48
N ASP A 206 -1.79 -1.50 -21.79
CA ASP A 206 -2.21 -1.89 -20.45
C ASP A 206 -1.25 -1.43 -19.34
N ARG A 207 -0.25 -0.59 -19.65
CA ARG A 207 0.84 -0.19 -18.72
C ARG A 207 0.38 0.34 -17.36
N LYS A 208 -0.86 0.81 -17.23
CA LYS A 208 -1.44 1.39 -16.01
C LYS A 208 -2.31 0.41 -15.20
N LYS A 209 -2.38 -0.87 -15.60
CA LYS A 209 -3.21 -1.89 -14.94
C LYS A 209 -2.35 -3.02 -14.37
N LEU A 210 -2.74 -3.57 -13.22
CA LEU A 210 -2.12 -4.79 -12.72
C LEU A 210 -2.49 -5.96 -13.64
N VAL A 211 -1.55 -6.85 -13.90
CA VAL A 211 -1.74 -7.97 -14.83
C VAL A 211 -1.54 -9.30 -14.10
N TYR A 212 -2.47 -10.22 -14.30
CA TYR A 212 -2.35 -11.58 -13.77
C TYR A 212 -2.58 -12.63 -14.86
N LEU A 213 -2.01 -13.82 -14.67
CA LEU A 213 -2.04 -14.89 -15.66
C LEU A 213 -3.04 -16.00 -15.29
N GLN A 214 -3.25 -16.23 -14.00
CA GLN A 214 -4.02 -17.36 -13.49
C GLN A 214 -5.25 -16.89 -12.71
N LYS A 215 -6.37 -17.59 -12.89
CA LYS A 215 -7.56 -17.35 -12.06
C LYS A 215 -7.29 -17.86 -10.65
N THR A 216 -7.57 -17.02 -9.66
CA THR A 216 -7.52 -17.40 -8.26
C THR A 216 -8.51 -18.53 -8.03
N PRO A 217 -8.11 -19.64 -7.38
CA PRO A 217 -9.05 -20.71 -7.08
C PRO A 217 -10.06 -20.24 -6.03
N ASN A 218 -11.12 -21.03 -5.80
CA ASN A 218 -12.25 -20.61 -4.98
C ASN A 218 -11.84 -20.17 -3.56
N LEU A 219 -12.01 -18.88 -3.26
CA LEU A 219 -11.69 -18.28 -1.95
C LEU A 219 -12.80 -18.49 -0.90
N CYS A 220 -13.98 -18.97 -1.30
CA CYS A 220 -15.10 -19.16 -0.39
C CYS A 220 -14.82 -20.21 0.71
N VAL A 221 -13.92 -21.17 0.43
CA VAL A 221 -13.53 -22.21 1.39
C VAL A 221 -12.94 -21.61 2.66
N SER A 222 -12.21 -20.49 2.54
CA SER A 222 -11.58 -19.79 3.66
C SER A 222 -12.47 -18.72 4.33
N THR A 223 -13.73 -18.56 3.93
CA THR A 223 -14.60 -17.51 4.51
C THR A 223 -15.51 -17.98 5.64
N LYS A 224 -15.51 -19.28 5.97
CA LYS A 224 -16.26 -19.82 7.13
C LYS A 224 -15.78 -19.16 8.43
N GLY A 225 -16.69 -18.72 9.29
CA GLY A 225 -16.37 -18.11 10.58
C GLY A 225 -15.81 -16.68 10.52
N ARG A 226 -15.72 -16.07 9.33
CA ARG A 226 -15.25 -14.68 9.21
C ARG A 226 -16.36 -13.69 9.54
N ILE A 227 -15.96 -12.57 10.16
CA ILE A 227 -16.84 -11.44 10.47
C ILE A 227 -17.03 -10.61 9.21
N CYS A 228 -18.28 -10.23 8.90
CA CYS A 228 -18.60 -9.30 7.83
C CYS A 228 -18.65 -7.86 8.35
N LYS A 229 -18.55 -6.90 7.42
CA LYS A 229 -18.75 -5.48 7.74
C LYS A 229 -20.20 -5.15 8.08
N ASP A 230 -21.11 -5.64 7.25
CA ASP A 230 -22.55 -5.38 7.29
C ASP A 230 -23.30 -6.50 6.54
N ARG A 231 -24.63 -6.42 6.52
CA ARG A 231 -25.50 -7.41 5.87
C ARG A 231 -25.23 -7.54 4.36
N HIS A 232 -24.90 -6.45 3.68
CA HIS A 232 -24.62 -6.44 2.24
C HIS A 232 -23.26 -7.08 1.93
N ASN A 233 -22.25 -6.77 2.73
CA ASN A 233 -20.92 -7.38 2.61
C ASN A 233 -20.99 -8.89 2.84
N CYS A 234 -21.78 -9.37 3.81
CA CYS A 234 -21.99 -10.81 4.02
C CYS A 234 -22.51 -11.54 2.79
N ALA A 235 -23.37 -10.91 1.98
CA ALA A 235 -23.89 -11.52 0.76
C ALA A 235 -22.75 -11.91 -0.21
N THR A 236 -21.68 -11.12 -0.24
CA THR A 236 -20.49 -11.39 -1.08
C THR A 236 -19.42 -12.22 -0.36
N LEU A 237 -19.21 -12.00 0.94
CA LEU A 237 -18.13 -12.64 1.72
C LEU A 237 -18.46 -14.09 2.06
N CYS A 238 -19.71 -14.39 2.41
CA CYS A 238 -20.15 -15.72 2.85
C CYS A 238 -20.49 -16.66 1.68
N CYS A 239 -20.45 -16.16 0.43
CA CYS A 239 -20.67 -16.94 -0.79
C CYS A 239 -22.01 -17.71 -0.80
N GLY A 240 -23.09 -17.08 -0.34
CA GLY A 240 -24.42 -17.69 -0.34
C GLY A 240 -24.72 -18.69 0.79
N ARG A 241 -23.75 -19.01 1.66
CA ARG A 241 -23.97 -19.91 2.82
C ARG A 241 -24.82 -19.31 3.95
N GLY A 242 -25.13 -18.02 3.86
CA GLY A 242 -25.73 -17.24 4.95
C GLY A 242 -24.73 -16.87 6.04
N PHE A 243 -25.23 -16.18 7.06
CA PHE A 243 -24.46 -15.68 8.19
C PHE A 243 -25.29 -15.81 9.48
N ILE A 244 -24.59 -15.84 10.61
CA ILE A 244 -25.14 -15.81 11.96
C ILE A 244 -25.10 -14.35 12.42
N VAL A 245 -26.16 -13.90 13.09
CA VAL A 245 -26.21 -12.59 13.74
C VAL A 245 -25.95 -12.79 15.23
N GLY A 246 -24.97 -12.09 15.77
CA GLY A 246 -24.70 -12.03 17.21
C GLY A 246 -24.73 -10.57 17.68
N LYS A 247 -24.90 -10.38 18.98
CA LYS A 247 -24.82 -9.05 19.62
C LYS A 247 -23.54 -8.95 20.43
N LYS A 248 -22.86 -7.81 20.35
CA LYS A 248 -21.71 -7.51 21.20
C LYS A 248 -21.89 -6.14 21.86
N SER A 249 -21.57 -6.03 23.14
CA SER A 249 -21.48 -4.76 23.85
C SER A 249 -20.17 -4.07 23.49
N VAL A 250 -20.23 -2.90 22.85
CA VAL A 250 -19.07 -2.05 22.55
C VAL A 250 -19.07 -0.87 23.51
N SER A 251 -18.01 -0.74 24.29
CA SER A 251 -17.78 0.41 25.14
C SER A 251 -17.12 1.54 24.36
N SER A 252 -17.70 2.74 24.40
CA SER A 252 -17.14 3.94 23.78
C SER A 252 -17.09 5.09 24.78
N ARG A 253 -16.17 6.04 24.57
CA ARG A 253 -16.16 7.28 25.35
C ARG A 253 -17.27 8.19 24.84
N CYS A 254 -18.12 8.64 25.73
CA CYS A 254 -19.27 9.48 25.41
C CYS A 254 -19.37 10.64 26.40
N ARG A 255 -20.21 11.63 26.07
CA ARG A 255 -20.53 12.77 26.96
C ARG A 255 -19.28 13.44 27.54
N CYS A 256 -18.26 13.62 26.70
CA CYS A 256 -17.01 14.26 27.08
C CYS A 256 -17.22 15.74 27.43
N LYS A 257 -16.78 16.15 28.62
CA LYS A 257 -16.80 17.54 29.08
C LYS A 257 -15.39 18.00 29.43
N MET A 258 -15.11 19.26 29.13
CA MET A 258 -13.87 19.90 29.56
C MET A 258 -14.00 20.26 31.05
N VAL A 259 -13.06 19.76 31.85
CA VAL A 259 -12.90 20.04 33.27
C VAL A 259 -11.60 20.83 33.39
N ASP A 260 -11.71 22.05 33.91
CA ASP A 260 -10.61 23.02 33.97
C ASP A 260 -10.01 23.36 32.60
N CYS A 261 -8.94 24.14 32.59
CA CYS A 261 -8.38 24.69 31.36
C CYS A 261 -7.77 23.65 30.40
N CYS A 262 -7.63 22.37 30.80
CA CYS A 262 -6.92 21.40 29.95
C CYS A 262 -7.36 19.92 30.05
N PHE A 263 -8.28 19.53 30.95
CA PHE A 263 -8.63 18.11 31.10
C PHE A 263 -9.98 17.80 30.45
N VAL A 264 -10.07 16.70 29.72
CA VAL A 264 -11.35 16.21 29.18
C VAL A 264 -11.75 14.97 29.94
N LYS A 265 -12.86 15.06 30.68
CA LYS A 265 -13.48 13.93 31.37
C LYS A 265 -14.62 13.38 30.52
N CYS A 266 -14.56 12.10 30.18
CA CYS A 266 -15.60 11.41 29.43
C CYS A 266 -16.21 10.29 30.27
N ASP A 267 -17.50 10.04 30.05
CA ASP A 267 -18.16 8.84 30.56
C ASP A 267 -17.84 7.65 29.64
N THR A 268 -18.05 6.44 30.16
CA THR A 268 -18.05 5.22 29.36
C THR A 268 -19.49 4.82 29.05
N CYS A 269 -19.88 4.91 27.78
CA CYS A 269 -21.16 4.39 27.30
C CYS A 269 -20.96 2.97 26.77
N VAL A 270 -21.95 2.12 26.96
CA VAL A 270 -21.98 0.76 26.42
C VAL A 270 -23.16 0.66 25.47
N GLU A 271 -22.88 0.31 24.23
CA GLU A 271 -23.91 0.11 23.19
C GLU A 271 -23.89 -1.35 22.72
N GLU A 272 -25.06 -1.94 22.55
CA GLU A 272 -25.18 -3.24 21.89
C GLU A 272 -25.18 -3.05 20.37
N VAL A 273 -24.19 -3.64 19.69
CA VAL A 273 -24.13 -3.64 18.23
C VAL A 273 -24.19 -5.06 17.68
N ASP A 274 -24.89 -5.21 16.57
CA ASP A 274 -24.94 -6.47 15.84
C ASP A 274 -23.60 -6.73 15.13
N PHE A 275 -23.15 -7.98 15.17
CA PHE A 275 -22.05 -8.47 14.34
C PHE A 275 -22.50 -9.70 13.56
N PHE A 276 -21.93 -9.86 12.36
CA PHE A 276 -22.34 -10.89 11.42
C PHE A 276 -21.17 -11.84 11.15
N THR A 277 -21.40 -13.15 11.23
CA THR A 277 -20.37 -14.17 11.02
C THR A 277 -20.80 -15.18 9.97
N CYS A 278 -19.95 -15.44 8.97
CA CYS A 278 -20.27 -16.40 7.91
C CYS A 278 -20.39 -17.85 8.43
N LYS A 279 -21.41 -18.57 7.96
CA LYS A 279 -21.64 -19.99 8.26
C LYS A 279 -20.63 -20.94 7.61
#